data_AF-A0A2E7XAK0-F1
#
_entry.id   AF-A0A2E7XAK0-F1
#
_cell.length_a   1.000
_cell.length_b   1.000
_cell.length_c   1.000
_cell.angle_alpha   90.00
_cell.angle_beta   90.00
_cell.angle_gamma   90.00
#
_symmetry.space_group_name_H-M   'P 1'
#
loop_
_entity.id
_entity.type
_entity.pdbx_description
1 polymer ?
#
loop_
_entity_poly.entity_id
_entity_poly.type
_entity_poly.pdbx_seq_one_letter_code
_entity_poly.pdbx_strand_id
1 'polypeptide(L)'
;MNTHSGTHITPQSSMDTSLDLPDLETENPVFNIKAAARLCDTSHATVRRRLRAGKFPAAKRAANGQDWEIPLSDLLEAGLQPSGPQGAEVLRNVDDVKTLRSRLDKAEARVHELEDELEALRLQHAEAERAADVREAALAAQAEAYLSVIKATAPAGADAGTPETPLERAA
;
A
#
# COMPACT_ATOMS: atom_id res chain seq x y z
N MET A 1 6.52 46.77 -15.88
CA MET A 1 6.84 46.14 -14.57
C MET A 1 5.94 44.91 -14.49
N ASN A 2 6.47 43.73 -14.80
CA ASN A 2 5.67 42.51 -14.92
C ASN A 2 5.96 41.62 -13.70
N THR A 3 4.95 41.46 -12.86
CA THR A 3 4.98 40.67 -11.63
C THR A 3 4.76 39.18 -11.93
N HIS A 4 5.46 38.36 -11.15
CA HIS A 4 5.69 36.93 -11.32
C HIS A 4 4.56 36.03 -10.77
N SER A 5 4.53 34.81 -11.32
CA SER A 5 4.23 33.52 -10.69
C SER A 5 2.91 33.32 -9.95
N GLY A 6 2.00 32.59 -10.61
CA GLY A 6 1.07 31.67 -9.96
C GLY A 6 1.23 30.29 -10.60
N THR A 7 2.04 29.42 -10.01
CA THR A 7 2.16 28.02 -10.44
C THR A 7 0.96 27.26 -9.89
N HIS A 8 -0.05 27.07 -10.73
CA HIS A 8 -1.16 26.15 -10.46
C HIS A 8 -0.62 24.71 -10.51
N ILE A 9 -0.44 24.07 -9.35
CA ILE A 9 -0.23 22.62 -9.27
C ILE A 9 -1.63 21.98 -9.25
N THR A 10 -2.10 21.56 -10.41
CA THR A 10 -3.25 20.66 -10.52
C THR A 10 -2.84 19.29 -10.01
N PRO A 11 -3.62 18.63 -9.12
CA PRO A 11 -3.42 17.21 -8.88
C PRO A 11 -3.86 16.45 -10.15
N GLN A 12 -2.89 15.85 -10.86
CA GLN A 12 -3.18 14.83 -11.86
C GLN A 12 -3.70 13.58 -11.13
N SER A 13 -5.01 13.55 -10.90
CA SER A 13 -5.72 12.35 -10.47
C SER A 13 -6.35 11.69 -11.68
N SER A 14 -6.25 10.36 -11.72
CA SER A 14 -7.00 9.45 -12.59
C SER A 14 -6.47 9.30 -14.03
N MET A 15 -5.21 8.89 -14.17
CA MET A 15 -4.93 7.90 -15.21
C MET A 15 -5.45 6.56 -14.68
N ASP A 16 -6.71 6.30 -15.02
CA ASP A 16 -7.33 4.98 -15.04
C ASP A 16 -6.50 4.11 -15.97
N THR A 17 -5.41 3.58 -15.41
CA THR A 17 -4.51 2.68 -16.09
C THR A 17 -5.13 1.30 -15.97
N SER A 18 -6.26 1.14 -16.67
CA SER A 18 -6.73 -0.14 -17.17
C SER A 18 -5.68 -0.65 -18.16
N LEU A 19 -4.51 -1.02 -17.64
CA LEU A 19 -3.67 -1.98 -18.31
C LEU A 19 -4.48 -3.27 -18.25
N ASP A 20 -5.12 -3.59 -19.37
CA ASP A 20 -5.26 -4.97 -19.82
C ASP A 20 -3.88 -5.61 -19.66
N LEU A 21 -3.61 -6.16 -18.48
CA LEU A 21 -2.41 -6.88 -18.16
C LEU A 21 -2.66 -8.27 -18.73
N PRO A 22 -2.10 -8.64 -19.90
CA PRO A 22 -2.35 -9.96 -20.45
C PRO A 22 -1.77 -10.98 -19.47
N ASP A 23 -2.66 -11.79 -18.88
CA ASP A 23 -2.41 -13.08 -18.23
C ASP A 23 -0.96 -13.29 -17.75
N LEU A 24 -0.54 -12.55 -16.72
CA LEU A 24 0.49 -13.06 -15.81
C LEU A 24 -0.04 -14.26 -14.99
N GLU A 25 -1.31 -14.61 -15.18
CA GLU A 25 -2.04 -15.67 -14.49
C GLU A 25 -1.76 -17.08 -15.00
N THR A 26 -1.02 -17.29 -16.10
CA THR A 26 -0.76 -18.66 -16.52
C THR A 26 0.35 -19.29 -15.68
N GLU A 27 0.04 -19.63 -14.42
CA GLU A 27 0.84 -20.44 -13.50
C GLU A 27 1.35 -21.74 -14.15
N ASN A 28 0.69 -22.14 -15.24
CA ASN A 28 0.86 -23.41 -15.88
C ASN A 28 0.83 -23.25 -17.41
N PRO A 29 1.98 -22.97 -18.05
CA PRO A 29 2.03 -22.71 -19.48
C PRO A 29 1.43 -23.87 -20.27
N VAL A 30 0.58 -23.53 -21.23
CA VAL A 30 -0.13 -24.50 -22.07
C VAL A 30 0.59 -24.71 -23.39
N PHE A 31 0.69 -25.98 -23.80
CA PHE A 31 1.40 -26.38 -25.00
C PHE A 31 0.51 -27.19 -25.92
N ASN A 32 0.62 -26.94 -27.23
CA ASN A 32 0.04 -27.86 -28.20
C ASN A 32 0.87 -29.15 -28.31
N ILE A 33 0.32 -30.19 -28.95
CA ILE A 33 0.98 -31.50 -29.08
C ILE A 33 2.39 -31.38 -29.69
N LYS A 34 2.57 -30.51 -30.69
CA LYS A 34 3.87 -30.33 -31.36
C LYS A 34 4.87 -29.64 -30.44
N ALA A 35 4.43 -28.60 -29.75
CA ALA A 35 5.23 -27.84 -28.79
C ALA A 35 5.63 -28.73 -27.61
N ALA A 36 4.68 -29.46 -27.00
CA ALA A 36 4.95 -30.39 -25.91
C ALA A 36 5.94 -31.49 -26.29
N ALA A 37 5.83 -32.02 -27.51
CA ALA A 37 6.74 -33.04 -28.01
C ALA A 37 8.17 -32.52 -28.20
N ARG A 38 8.32 -31.31 -28.76
CA ARG A 38 9.62 -30.63 -28.86
C ARG A 38 10.19 -30.29 -27.49
N LEU A 39 9.35 -29.79 -26.59
CA LEU A 39 9.72 -29.37 -25.25
C LEU A 39 10.28 -30.54 -24.43
N CYS A 40 9.68 -31.73 -24.54
CA CYS A 40 10.06 -32.91 -23.76
C CYS A 40 10.95 -33.91 -24.53
N ASP A 41 11.50 -33.50 -25.68
CA ASP A 41 12.30 -34.34 -26.59
C ASP A 41 11.67 -35.74 -26.84
N THR A 42 10.38 -35.75 -27.18
CA THR A 42 9.61 -36.97 -27.44
C THR A 42 8.90 -36.89 -28.78
N SER A 43 8.45 -38.04 -29.30
CA SER A 43 7.64 -38.06 -30.52
C SER A 43 6.22 -37.50 -30.29
N HIS A 44 5.65 -36.87 -31.32
CA HIS A 44 4.24 -36.45 -31.33
C HIS A 44 3.29 -37.64 -31.08
N ALA A 45 3.66 -38.83 -31.56
CA ALA A 45 2.87 -40.04 -31.37
C ALA A 45 2.79 -40.44 -29.90
N THR A 46 3.88 -40.28 -29.14
CA THR A 46 3.90 -40.51 -27.68
C THR A 46 2.94 -39.58 -26.96
N VAL A 47 3.00 -38.27 -27.26
CA VAL A 47 2.12 -37.27 -26.62
C VAL A 47 0.65 -37.58 -26.96
N ARG A 48 0.33 -37.85 -28.23
CA ARG A 48 -1.02 -38.23 -28.65
C ARG A 48 -1.51 -39.53 -28.01
N ARG A 49 -0.64 -40.52 -27.84
CA ARG A 49 -0.95 -41.79 -27.15
C ARG A 49 -1.31 -41.54 -25.68
N ARG A 50 -0.53 -40.71 -24.98
CA ARG A 50 -0.78 -40.35 -23.57
C ARG A 50 -2.08 -39.55 -23.41
N LEU A 51 -2.35 -38.61 -24.32
CA LEU A 51 -3.61 -37.87 -24.38
C LEU A 51 -4.81 -38.81 -24.55
N ARG A 52 -4.76 -39.75 -25.51
CA ARG A 52 -5.83 -40.75 -25.71
C ARG A 52 -6.01 -41.70 -24.52
N ALA A 53 -4.94 -41.95 -23.78
CA ALA A 53 -4.96 -42.75 -22.55
C ALA A 53 -5.46 -41.96 -21.33
N GLY A 54 -5.90 -40.70 -21.49
CA GLY A 54 -6.40 -39.88 -20.40
C GLY A 54 -5.35 -39.44 -19.39
N LYS A 55 -4.07 -39.41 -19.78
CA LYS A 55 -2.97 -39.01 -18.90
C LYS A 55 -2.83 -37.50 -18.71
N PHE A 56 -3.64 -36.70 -19.40
CA PHE A 56 -3.67 -35.24 -19.31
C PHE A 56 -5.09 -34.79 -18.93
N PRO A 57 -5.44 -34.80 -17.63
CA PRO A 57 -6.81 -34.52 -17.18
C PRO A 57 -7.26 -33.08 -17.41
N ALA A 58 -6.34 -32.12 -17.42
CA ALA A 58 -6.61 -30.70 -17.64
C ALA A 58 -6.41 -30.28 -19.12
N ALA A 59 -6.12 -31.23 -20.02
CA ALA A 59 -6.02 -30.95 -21.44
C ALA A 59 -7.38 -30.57 -22.04
N LYS A 60 -7.42 -29.43 -22.73
CA LYS A 60 -8.63 -28.91 -23.38
C LYS A 60 -8.39 -28.69 -24.87
N ARG A 61 -9.47 -28.50 -25.63
CA ARG A 61 -9.34 -28.04 -27.01
C ARG A 61 -9.08 -26.54 -27.03
N ALA A 62 -8.14 -26.12 -27.87
CA ALA A 62 -7.84 -24.72 -28.11
C ALA A 62 -9.08 -23.99 -28.68
N ALA A 63 -9.07 -22.66 -28.63
CA ALA A 63 -10.15 -21.83 -29.18
C ALA A 63 -10.40 -22.08 -30.69
N ASN A 64 -9.38 -22.55 -31.41
CA ASN A 64 -9.49 -22.93 -32.83
C ASN A 64 -10.20 -24.29 -33.06
N GLY A 65 -10.50 -25.04 -32.00
CA GLY A 65 -11.17 -26.34 -32.02
C GLY A 65 -10.36 -27.51 -32.60
N GLN A 66 -9.21 -27.24 -33.23
CA GLN A 66 -8.39 -28.23 -33.92
C GLN A 66 -7.23 -28.73 -33.07
N ASP A 67 -6.62 -27.84 -32.31
CA ASP A 67 -5.47 -28.17 -31.48
C ASP A 67 -5.89 -28.52 -30.04
N TRP A 68 -5.06 -29.33 -29.40
CA TRP A 68 -5.15 -29.59 -27.96
C TRP A 68 -4.21 -28.66 -27.24
N GLU A 69 -4.66 -28.08 -26.14
CA GLU A 69 -3.86 -27.36 -25.16
C GLU A 69 -3.61 -28.28 -23.97
N ILE A 70 -2.34 -28.59 -23.74
CA ILE A 70 -1.88 -29.49 -22.68
C ILE A 70 -1.06 -28.64 -21.70
N PRO A 71 -1.51 -28.48 -20.45
CA PRO A 71 -0.76 -27.75 -19.44
C PRO A 71 0.58 -28.43 -19.09
N LEU A 72 1.58 -27.65 -18.67
CA LEU A 72 2.86 -28.15 -18.22
C LEU A 72 2.74 -29.14 -17.06
N SER A 73 1.82 -28.89 -16.10
CA SER A 73 1.54 -29.80 -14.98
C SER A 73 1.22 -31.21 -15.46
N ASP A 74 0.34 -31.33 -16.44
CA ASP A 74 -0.11 -32.61 -17.00
C ASP A 74 1.03 -33.32 -17.72
N LEU A 75 1.93 -32.57 -18.39
CA LEU A 75 3.13 -33.13 -18.99
C LEU A 75 4.04 -33.73 -17.89
N LEU A 76 4.30 -32.98 -16.83
CA LEU A 76 5.14 -33.41 -15.71
C LEU A 76 4.55 -34.61 -14.96
N GLU A 77 3.26 -34.58 -14.65
CA GLU A 77 2.53 -35.68 -13.98
C GLU A 77 2.52 -36.96 -14.82
N ALA A 78 2.41 -36.81 -16.14
CA ALA A 78 2.51 -37.96 -17.04
C ALA A 78 3.94 -38.48 -17.17
N GLY A 79 4.94 -37.84 -16.57
CA GLY A 79 6.36 -38.17 -16.68
C GLY A 79 6.97 -37.75 -18.02
N LEU A 80 6.49 -36.67 -18.63
CA LEU A 80 7.17 -35.97 -19.72
C LEU A 80 7.88 -34.76 -19.12
N GLN A 81 9.21 -34.87 -18.99
CA GLN A 81 10.02 -33.78 -18.47
C GLN A 81 10.51 -32.90 -19.61
N PRO A 82 10.33 -31.56 -19.53
CA PRO A 82 10.97 -30.62 -20.42
C PRO A 82 12.48 -30.84 -20.43
N SER A 83 13.07 -30.95 -21.61
CA SER A 83 14.49 -31.23 -21.80
C SER A 83 15.10 -30.30 -22.84
N GLY A 84 16.44 -30.22 -22.83
CA GLY A 84 17.18 -29.31 -23.69
C GLY A 84 17.05 -27.82 -23.29
N PRO A 85 17.60 -26.91 -24.10
CA PRO A 85 17.64 -25.47 -23.78
C PRO A 85 16.26 -24.85 -23.59
N GLN A 86 15.29 -25.17 -24.47
CA GLN A 86 13.93 -24.65 -24.39
C GLN A 86 13.18 -25.18 -23.16
N GLY A 87 13.35 -26.45 -22.81
CA GLY A 87 12.76 -27.02 -21.61
C GLY A 87 13.29 -26.38 -20.32
N ALA A 88 14.61 -26.17 -20.26
CA ALA A 88 15.24 -25.51 -19.12
C ALA A 88 14.79 -24.05 -18.96
N GLU A 89 14.61 -23.32 -20.05
CA GLU A 89 14.09 -21.95 -20.04
C GLU A 89 12.65 -21.89 -19.51
N VAL A 90 11.77 -22.77 -19.97
CA VAL A 90 10.38 -22.84 -19.48
C VAL A 90 10.34 -23.13 -17.97
N LEU A 91 11.12 -24.09 -17.50
CA LEU A 91 11.17 -24.42 -16.07
C LEU A 91 11.69 -23.23 -15.23
N ARG A 92 12.74 -22.55 -15.69
CA ARG A 92 13.25 -21.33 -15.03
C ARG A 92 12.19 -20.24 -14.98
N ASN A 93 11.49 -19.99 -16.08
CA ASN A 93 10.45 -18.96 -16.13
C ASN A 93 9.32 -19.27 -15.14
N VAL A 94 8.93 -20.54 -14.98
CA VAL A 94 7.92 -20.95 -13.99
C VAL A 94 8.40 -20.71 -12.56
N ASP A 95 9.65 -21.06 -12.26
CA ASP A 95 10.26 -20.81 -10.95
C ASP A 95 10.39 -19.31 -10.65
N ASP A 96 10.75 -18.51 -11.65
CA ASP A 96 10.85 -17.06 -11.56
C ASP A 96 9.48 -16.42 -11.30
N VAL A 97 8.44 -16.83 -12.03
CA VAL A 97 7.05 -16.37 -11.82
C VAL A 97 6.59 -16.70 -10.40
N LYS A 98 6.84 -17.93 -9.92
CA LYS A 98 6.52 -18.33 -8.56
C LYS A 98 7.25 -17.48 -7.51
N THR A 99 8.52 -17.19 -7.75
CA THR A 99 9.34 -16.35 -6.87
C THR A 99 8.85 -14.91 -6.86
N LEU A 100 8.53 -14.34 -8.02
CA LEU A 100 8.00 -12.99 -8.17
C LEU A 100 6.65 -12.86 -7.47
N ARG A 101 5.76 -13.86 -7.60
CA ARG A 101 4.48 -13.86 -6.90
C ARG A 101 4.63 -13.92 -5.39
N SER A 102 5.49 -14.81 -4.87
CA SER A 102 5.76 -14.84 -3.44
C SER A 102 6.34 -13.50 -2.92
N ARG A 103 7.09 -12.78 -3.75
CA ARG A 103 7.59 -11.45 -3.42
C ARG A 103 6.48 -10.40 -3.47
N LEU A 104 5.55 -10.50 -4.44
CA LEU A 104 4.39 -9.64 -4.56
C LEU A 104 3.48 -9.80 -3.33
N ASP A 105 3.11 -11.02 -2.96
CA ASP A 105 2.27 -11.30 -1.78
C ASP A 105 2.88 -10.71 -0.50
N LYS A 106 4.22 -10.81 -0.35
CA LYS A 106 4.94 -10.22 0.79
C LYS A 106 4.95 -8.69 0.75
N ALA A 107 5.07 -8.11 -0.44
CA ALA A 107 5.06 -6.65 -0.60
C ALA A 107 3.66 -6.09 -0.29
N GLU A 108 2.60 -6.74 -0.77
CA GLU A 108 1.21 -6.38 -0.50
C GLU A 108 0.89 -6.46 1.00
N ALA A 109 1.32 -7.54 1.68
CA ALA A 109 1.16 -7.65 3.12
C ALA A 109 1.88 -6.53 3.88
N ARG A 110 3.10 -6.15 3.43
CA ARG A 110 3.85 -5.05 4.05
C ARG A 110 3.20 -3.69 3.79
N VAL A 111 2.61 -3.47 2.62
CA VAL A 111 1.86 -2.25 2.32
C VAL A 111 0.66 -2.13 3.25
N HIS A 112 -0.13 -3.18 3.39
CA HIS A 112 -1.28 -3.19 4.30
C HIS A 112 -0.88 -2.88 5.75
N GLU A 113 0.19 -3.51 6.24
CA GLU A 113 0.71 -3.26 7.60
C GLU A 113 1.12 -1.79 7.80
N LEU A 114 1.79 -1.20 6.80
CA LEU A 114 2.20 0.21 6.84
C LEU A 114 1.01 1.17 6.76
N GLU A 115 -0.02 0.82 6.00
CA GLU A 115 -1.25 1.60 5.92
C GLU A 115 -2.00 1.59 7.26
N ASP A 116 -2.10 0.44 7.91
CA ASP A 116 -2.67 0.31 9.26
C ASP A 116 -1.88 1.13 10.29
N GLU A 117 -0.54 1.07 10.25
CA GLU A 117 0.34 1.83 11.14
C GLU A 117 0.17 3.35 10.93
N LEU A 118 0.07 3.80 9.69
CA LEU A 118 -0.16 5.20 9.36
C LEU A 118 -1.52 5.69 9.84
N GLU A 119 -2.57 4.87 9.71
CA GLU A 119 -3.90 5.20 10.22
C GLU A 119 -3.90 5.32 11.75
N ALA A 120 -3.27 4.37 12.44
CA ALA A 120 -3.14 4.38 13.90
C ALA A 120 -2.38 5.63 14.38
N LEU A 121 -1.27 5.98 13.73
CA LEU A 121 -0.49 7.18 14.06
C LEU A 121 -1.30 8.46 13.83
N ARG A 122 -2.02 8.55 12.71
CA ARG A 122 -2.88 9.71 12.42
C ARG A 122 -3.96 9.88 13.48
N LEU A 123 -4.59 8.79 13.92
CA LEU A 123 -5.58 8.82 14.99
C LEU A 123 -4.95 9.29 16.32
N GLN A 124 -3.79 8.74 16.68
CA GLN A 124 -3.06 9.11 17.89
C GLN A 124 -2.67 10.60 17.89
N HIS A 125 -2.22 11.13 16.76
CA HIS A 125 -1.91 12.55 16.61
C HIS A 125 -3.16 13.42 16.76
N ALA A 126 -4.27 13.06 16.11
CA ALA A 126 -5.54 13.78 16.23
C ALA A 126 -6.11 13.75 17.66
N GLU A 127 -5.87 12.69 18.43
CA GLU A 127 -6.19 12.62 19.85
C GLU A 127 -5.28 13.50 20.71
N ALA A 128 -3.98 13.49 20.44
CA ALA A 128 -3.01 14.30 21.15
C ALA A 128 -3.26 15.81 20.95
N GLU A 129 -3.60 16.23 19.72
CA GLU A 129 -3.98 17.63 19.43
C GLU A 129 -5.23 18.03 20.21
N ARG A 130 -6.31 17.24 20.14
CA ARG A 130 -7.53 17.50 20.94
C ARG A 130 -7.25 17.57 22.44
N ALA A 131 -6.37 16.71 22.95
CA ALA A 131 -5.98 16.73 24.36
C ALA A 131 -5.15 17.98 24.71
N ALA A 132 -4.32 18.47 23.80
CA ALA A 132 -3.57 19.70 23.98
C ALA A 132 -4.50 20.92 24.03
N ASP A 133 -5.45 21.03 23.10
CA ASP A 133 -6.44 22.10 23.05
C ASP A 133 -7.26 22.17 24.36
N VAL A 134 -7.73 21.02 24.84
CA VAL A 134 -8.48 20.93 26.10
C VAL A 134 -7.62 21.35 27.30
N ARG A 135 -6.34 20.95 27.34
CA ARG A 135 -5.42 21.36 28.41
C ARG A 135 -5.15 22.85 28.38
N GLU A 136 -4.95 23.43 27.20
CA GLU A 136 -4.73 24.87 27.04
C GLU A 136 -5.94 25.68 27.53
N ALA A 137 -7.15 25.28 27.11
CA ALA A 137 -8.39 25.90 27.57
C ALA A 137 -8.58 25.79 29.09
N ALA A 138 -8.25 24.63 29.67
CA ALA A 138 -8.33 24.42 31.12
C ALA A 138 -7.32 25.28 31.90
N LEU A 139 -6.09 25.42 31.40
CA LEU A 139 -5.07 26.28 31.99
C LEU A 139 -5.47 27.76 31.91
N ALA A 140 -6.03 28.21 30.79
CA ALA A 140 -6.54 29.56 30.62
C ALA A 140 -7.68 29.87 31.62
N ALA A 141 -8.66 28.96 31.73
CA ALA A 141 -9.77 29.10 32.69
C ALA A 141 -9.27 29.11 34.14
N GLN A 142 -8.28 28.27 34.47
CA GLN A 142 -7.67 28.26 35.80
C GLN A 142 -6.92 29.57 36.11
N ALA A 143 -6.19 30.12 35.13
CA ALA A 143 -5.50 31.40 35.28
C ALA A 143 -6.49 32.55 35.53
N GLU A 144 -7.61 32.57 34.80
CA GLU A 144 -8.68 33.56 35.01
C GLU A 144 -9.31 33.43 36.40
N ALA A 145 -9.58 32.20 36.85
CA ALA A 145 -10.09 31.95 38.19
C ALA A 145 -9.12 32.46 39.27
N TYR A 146 -7.82 32.19 39.16
CA TYR A 146 -6.82 32.71 40.11
C TYR A 146 -6.75 34.24 40.10
N LEU A 147 -6.79 34.87 38.92
CA LEU A 147 -6.82 36.33 38.81
C LEU A 147 -8.06 36.94 39.48
N SER A 148 -9.21 36.28 39.39
CA SER A 148 -10.46 36.75 40.03
C SER A 148 -10.36 36.74 41.56
N VAL A 149 -9.75 35.69 42.15
CA VAL A 149 -9.52 35.58 43.59
C VAL A 149 -8.58 36.68 44.08
N ILE A 150 -7.45 36.90 43.38
CA ILE A 150 -6.49 37.95 43.74
C ILE A 150 -7.17 39.32 43.72
N LYS A 151 -7.95 39.62 42.67
CA LYS A 151 -8.70 40.88 42.56
C LYS A 151 -9.73 41.05 43.68
N ALA A 152 -10.44 39.99 44.07
CA ALA A 152 -11.41 40.03 45.16
C ALA A 152 -10.78 40.21 46.55
N THR A 153 -9.55 39.71 46.73
CA THR A 153 -8.78 39.83 47.98
C THR A 153 -7.90 41.08 48.05
N ALA A 154 -7.86 41.89 46.98
CA ALA A 154 -7.13 43.15 46.97
C ALA A 154 -7.78 44.14 47.96
N PRO A 155 -7.05 44.68 48.94
CA PRO A 155 -7.63 45.56 49.95
C PRO A 155 -8.16 46.85 49.28
N ALA A 156 -9.44 47.15 49.51
CA ALA A 156 -10.03 48.46 49.24
C ALA A 156 -9.44 49.48 50.21
N GLY A 157 -8.28 50.05 49.87
CA GLY A 157 -7.56 50.93 50.77
C GLY A 157 -6.25 51.47 50.19
N ALA A 158 -6.34 52.14 49.04
CA ALA A 158 -5.31 53.08 48.59
C ALA A 158 -5.95 54.43 48.23
N ASP A 159 -6.95 54.83 49.02
CA ASP A 159 -7.40 56.22 49.11
C ASP A 159 -7.08 56.69 50.54
N ALA A 160 -5.89 57.25 50.72
CA ALA A 160 -5.50 57.94 51.94
C ALA A 160 -4.45 58.99 51.61
N GLY A 161 -4.94 60.18 51.29
CA GLY A 161 -4.36 61.43 51.76
C GLY A 161 -3.30 62.06 50.85
N THR A 162 -3.73 63.05 50.07
CA THR A 162 -2.93 64.25 49.88
C THR A 162 -2.84 64.99 51.23
N PRO A 163 -1.66 65.14 51.87
CA PRO A 163 -1.48 66.23 52.80
C PRO A 163 -1.11 67.47 51.99
N GLU A 164 -2.07 68.38 51.87
CA GLU A 164 -1.78 69.77 51.55
C GLU A 164 -0.77 70.34 52.57
N THR A 165 0.28 70.94 52.04
CA THR A 165 1.13 71.91 52.75
C THR A 165 0.29 73.04 53.33
N PRO A 166 0.64 73.55 54.53
CA PRO A 166 1.14 74.93 54.56
C PRO A 166 2.29 75.20 55.53
N LEU A 167 3.22 76.04 55.05
CA LEU A 167 4.06 77.02 55.76
C LEU A 167 3.93 77.14 57.29
N GLU A 168 5.05 77.00 58.01
CA GLU A 168 5.37 77.90 59.14
C GLU A 168 6.88 78.02 59.42
N ARG A 169 7.24 79.17 60.00
CA ARG A 169 8.54 79.85 60.10
C ARG A 169 9.52 79.32 61.16
N ALA A 170 10.74 79.86 61.08
CA ALA A 170 11.81 80.04 62.10
C ALA A 170 12.81 78.87 62.20
N ALA A 171 14.13 79.07 62.25
CA ALA A 171 14.95 80.24 62.58
C ALA A 171 16.25 80.27 61.75
#